data_AF-A0A954ERA7-F1
#
_entry.id   AF-A0A954ERA7-F1
#
_cell.length_a   1.000
_cell.length_b   1.000
_cell.length_c   1.000
_cell.angle_alpha   90.00
_cell.angle_beta   90.00
_cell.angle_gamma   90.00
#
_symmetry.space_group_name_H-M   'P 1'
#
loop_
_entity.id
_entity.type
_entity.pdbx_description
1 polymer ?
#
loop_
_entity_poly.entity_id
_entity_poly.type
_entity_poly.pdbx_seq_one_letter_code
_entity_poly.pdbx_strand_id
1 'polypeptide(L)'
;MKNSSRRDFLRGLGGTALALPWLESLANATSPPASRLRMAQFYVPIGVVRRGFFPGEQDDIIPMGNLGNVMKSLGEQDPNFNVKPLAELTPTIQPLEPLKHKINLITGMDRTFQQGTDVHAQCASCYRSSAKPYTVAGSAWPLDRTLDHVV
;
A
#
# COMPACT_ATOMS: atom_id res chain seq x y z
N MET A 1 -64.77 -31.63 -19.78
CA MET A 1 -64.11 -30.42 -19.21
C MET A 1 -64.38 -30.38 -17.72
N LYS A 2 -63.36 -30.46 -16.86
CA LYS A 2 -63.56 -30.27 -15.41
C LYS A 2 -63.72 -28.78 -15.13
N ASN A 3 -64.85 -28.37 -14.57
CA ASN A 3 -65.05 -26.99 -14.12
C ASN A 3 -64.14 -26.73 -12.91
N SER A 4 -63.13 -25.88 -13.08
CA SER A 4 -62.28 -25.41 -11.98
C SER A 4 -63.10 -24.55 -11.02
N SER A 5 -63.17 -24.92 -9.75
CA SER A 5 -63.90 -24.13 -8.75
C SER A 5 -63.03 -23.01 -8.18
N ARG A 6 -63.65 -21.94 -7.66
CA ARG A 6 -62.95 -20.86 -6.95
C ARG A 6 -62.08 -21.38 -5.80
N ARG A 7 -62.49 -22.49 -5.18
CA ARG A 7 -61.74 -23.17 -4.13
C ARG A 7 -60.45 -23.81 -4.64
N ASP A 8 -60.48 -24.40 -5.83
CA ASP A 8 -59.30 -25.03 -6.43
C ASP A 8 -58.27 -23.97 -6.83
N PHE A 9 -58.73 -22.84 -7.35
CA PHE A 9 -57.88 -21.69 -7.67
C PHE A 9 -57.18 -21.12 -6.42
N LEU A 10 -57.93 -20.89 -5.33
CA LEU A 10 -57.37 -20.36 -4.09
C LEU A 10 -56.40 -21.34 -3.41
N ARG A 11 -56.65 -22.66 -3.49
CA ARG A 11 -55.73 -23.69 -2.99
C ARG A 11 -54.43 -23.72 -3.79
N GLY A 12 -54.49 -23.55 -5.11
CA GLY A 12 -53.31 -23.46 -5.98
C GLY A 12 -52.46 -22.23 -5.68
N LEU A 13 -53.09 -21.06 -5.50
CA LEU A 13 -52.42 -19.82 -5.09
C LEU A 13 -51.77 -19.90 -3.71
N GLY A 14 -52.47 -20.49 -2.74
CA GLY A 14 -51.91 -20.68 -1.39
C GLY A 14 -50.68 -21.58 -1.38
N GLY A 15 -50.71 -22.69 -2.14
CA GLY A 15 -49.56 -23.60 -2.25
C GLY A 15 -48.35 -22.96 -2.93
N THR A 16 -48.57 -22.18 -3.99
CA THR A 16 -47.49 -21.47 -4.70
C THR A 16 -46.89 -20.35 -3.85
N ALA A 17 -47.71 -19.54 -3.17
CA ALA A 17 -47.22 -18.48 -2.29
C ALA A 17 -46.38 -19.00 -1.12
N LEU A 18 -46.70 -20.17 -0.57
CA LEU A 18 -45.93 -20.81 0.50
C LEU A 18 -44.63 -21.47 -0.01
N ALA A 19 -44.59 -21.89 -1.28
CA ALA A 19 -43.42 -22.53 -1.88
C ALA A 19 -42.41 -21.54 -2.47
N LEU A 20 -42.85 -20.32 -2.83
CA LEU A 20 -42.03 -19.26 -3.43
C LEU A 20 -40.75 -18.93 -2.63
N PRO A 21 -40.79 -18.80 -1.28
CA PRO A 21 -39.58 -18.56 -0.48
C PRO A 21 -38.59 -19.74 -0.43
N TRP A 22 -38.99 -20.94 -0.89
CA TRP A 22 -38.10 -22.11 -0.96
C TRP A 22 -37.49 -22.32 -2.35
N LEU A 23 -37.74 -21.41 -3.29
CA LEU A 23 -37.15 -21.41 -4.64
C LEU A 23 -35.95 -20.47 -4.77
N GLU A 24 -35.35 -20.03 -3.67
CA GLU A 24 -34.15 -19.17 -3.67
C GLU A 24 -32.96 -19.79 -4.43
N SER A 25 -32.92 -21.12 -4.57
CA SER A 25 -31.89 -21.80 -5.38
C SER A 25 -32.05 -21.61 -6.89
N LEU A 26 -33.21 -21.13 -7.36
CA LEU A 26 -33.46 -20.75 -8.75
C LEU A 26 -33.19 -19.26 -9.00
N ALA A 27 -32.91 -18.48 -7.96
CA ALA A 27 -32.47 -17.10 -8.14
C ALA A 27 -31.12 -17.11 -8.86
N ASN A 28 -31.03 -16.37 -9.96
CA ASN A 28 -29.75 -16.16 -10.64
C ASN A 28 -28.74 -15.60 -9.63
N ALA A 29 -27.58 -16.23 -9.51
CA ALA A 29 -26.51 -15.73 -8.67
C ALA A 29 -26.20 -14.28 -9.04
N THR A 30 -26.40 -13.36 -8.10
CA THR A 30 -26.01 -11.97 -8.30
C THR A 30 -24.49 -11.95 -8.43
N SER A 31 -23.97 -11.29 -9.46
CA SER A 31 -22.52 -11.16 -9.62
C SER A 31 -21.93 -10.56 -8.34
N PRO A 32 -20.83 -11.12 -7.81
CA PRO A 32 -20.21 -10.57 -6.62
C PRO A 32 -19.87 -9.09 -6.87
N PRO A 33 -20.10 -8.21 -5.88
CA PRO A 33 -19.76 -6.81 -6.02
C PRO A 33 -18.26 -6.69 -6.29
N ALA A 34 -17.87 -5.72 -7.13
CA ALA A 34 -16.48 -5.43 -7.41
C ALA A 34 -15.71 -5.25 -6.10
N SER A 35 -14.52 -5.85 -6.00
CA SER A 35 -13.68 -5.69 -4.82
C SER A 35 -13.36 -4.21 -4.63
N ARG A 36 -13.57 -3.70 -3.41
CA ARG A 36 -13.21 -2.32 -3.09
C ARG A 36 -11.69 -2.16 -3.17
N LEU A 37 -11.22 -1.07 -3.75
CA LEU A 37 -9.81 -0.70 -3.74
C LEU A 37 -9.35 -0.55 -2.28
N ARG A 38 -8.28 -1.25 -1.91
CA ARG A 38 -7.67 -1.20 -0.57
C ARG A 38 -6.25 -0.66 -0.71
N MET A 39 -5.89 0.26 0.19
CA MET A 39 -4.52 0.76 0.28
C MET A 39 -3.68 -0.18 1.15
N ALA A 40 -2.53 -0.61 0.64
CA ALA A 40 -1.49 -1.26 1.43
C ALA A 40 -0.25 -0.35 1.45
N GLN A 41 0.37 -0.26 2.62
CA GLN A 41 1.52 0.60 2.88
C GLN A 41 2.61 -0.28 3.49
N PHE A 42 3.72 -0.45 2.76
CA PHE A 42 4.87 -1.23 3.21
C PHE A 42 6.00 -0.27 3.59
N TYR A 43 6.63 -0.55 4.71
CA TYR A 43 7.76 0.20 5.22
C TYR A 43 8.98 -0.71 5.30
N VAL A 44 10.09 -0.27 4.71
CA VAL A 44 11.35 -1.04 4.65
C VAL A 44 12.42 -0.22 5.38
N PRO A 45 12.63 -0.45 6.70
CA PRO A 45 13.45 0.44 7.52
C PRO A 45 14.93 0.48 7.19
N ILE A 46 15.46 -0.59 6.61
CA ILE A 46 16.88 -0.82 6.26
C ILE A 46 16.89 -2.09 5.37
N GLY A 47 18.01 -2.36 4.70
CA GLY A 47 18.27 -3.67 4.09
C GLY A 47 18.01 -3.75 2.58
N VAL A 48 17.77 -2.62 1.92
CA VAL A 48 17.77 -2.55 0.46
C VAL A 48 19.19 -2.35 -0.07
N VAL A 49 19.52 -3.08 -1.14
CA VAL A 49 20.71 -2.79 -1.94
C VAL A 49 20.38 -1.56 -2.78
N ARG A 50 20.83 -0.40 -2.33
CA ARG A 50 20.51 0.92 -2.91
C ARG A 50 20.67 0.98 -4.44
N ARG A 51 21.83 0.55 -4.94
CA ARG A 51 22.16 0.40 -6.37
C ARG A 51 21.14 -0.41 -7.18
N GLY A 52 20.53 -1.40 -6.54
CA GLY A 52 19.51 -2.26 -7.16
C GLY A 52 18.09 -1.72 -7.00
N PHE A 53 17.85 -0.74 -6.12
CA PHE A 53 16.53 -0.29 -5.71
C PHE A 53 16.19 1.14 -6.16
N PHE A 54 17.13 2.08 -6.09
CA PHE A 54 16.91 3.49 -6.41
C PHE A 54 17.40 3.84 -7.82
N PRO A 55 16.55 4.40 -8.70
CA PRO A 55 16.99 4.94 -9.98
C PRO A 55 17.98 6.10 -9.76
N GLY A 56 19.11 6.07 -10.47
CA GLY A 56 20.18 7.07 -10.37
C GLY A 56 21.38 6.63 -9.52
N GLU A 57 21.25 5.55 -8.73
CA GLU A 57 22.31 5.05 -7.86
C GLU A 57 22.99 3.78 -8.40
N GLN A 58 22.74 3.39 -9.67
CA GLN A 58 23.19 2.11 -10.23
C GLN A 58 24.72 1.98 -10.33
N ASP A 59 25.44 3.09 -10.30
CA ASP A 59 26.90 3.11 -10.38
C ASP A 59 27.57 3.36 -9.02
N ASP A 60 26.78 3.43 -7.93
CA ASP A 60 27.31 3.65 -6.59
C ASP A 60 28.22 2.49 -6.14
N ILE A 61 29.31 2.86 -5.47
CA ILE A 61 30.26 1.90 -4.91
C ILE A 61 29.63 1.24 -3.69
N ILE A 62 29.52 -0.10 -3.71
CA ILE A 62 29.07 -0.87 -2.55
C ILE A 62 30.21 -0.88 -1.51
N PRO A 63 29.97 -0.37 -0.29
CA PRO A 63 30.99 -0.40 0.75
C PRO A 63 31.32 -1.84 1.14
N MET A 64 32.60 -2.13 1.32
CA MET A 64 33.02 -3.44 1.81
C MET A 64 32.89 -3.50 3.33
N GLY A 65 32.01 -4.38 3.81
CA GLY A 65 31.81 -4.63 5.24
C GLY A 65 31.03 -3.54 5.97
N ASN A 66 31.04 -3.62 7.30
CA ASN A 66 30.43 -2.59 8.14
C ASN A 66 31.34 -1.35 8.14
N LEU A 67 30.80 -0.19 7.78
CA LEU A 67 31.52 1.08 7.77
C LEU A 67 31.84 1.62 9.18
N GLY A 68 31.64 0.80 10.22
CA GLY A 68 31.98 1.14 11.60
C GLY A 68 31.16 2.34 12.09
N ASN A 69 31.86 3.42 12.44
CA ASN A 69 31.27 4.62 13.01
C ASN A 69 30.76 5.63 11.97
N VAL A 70 30.61 5.23 10.71
CA VAL A 70 30.04 6.11 9.68
C VAL A 70 28.55 6.31 9.95
N MET A 71 28.25 7.42 10.62
CA MET A 71 26.91 7.90 10.93
C MET A 71 26.48 8.97 9.90
N LYS A 72 26.61 8.68 8.60
CA LYS A 72 26.16 9.57 7.52
C LYS A 72 25.69 8.76 6.31
N SER A 73 24.80 9.35 5.50
CA SER A 73 24.43 8.76 4.20
C SER A 73 25.64 8.69 3.28
N LEU A 74 25.71 7.63 2.48
CA LEU A 74 26.81 7.39 1.52
C LEU A 74 26.49 7.92 0.12
N GLY A 75 25.21 7.93 -0.24
CA GLY A 75 24.72 8.52 -1.47
C GLY A 75 24.07 9.88 -1.19
N GLU A 76 24.16 10.77 -2.18
CA GLU A 76 23.33 11.97 -2.23
C GLU A 76 21.98 11.60 -2.82
N GLN A 77 20.96 11.55 -1.96
CA GLN A 77 19.58 11.55 -2.43
C GLN A 77 19.17 12.99 -2.68
N ASP A 78 18.41 13.23 -3.76
CA ASP A 78 17.77 14.51 -3.98
C ASP A 78 16.90 14.84 -2.75
N PRO A 79 17.23 15.89 -1.98
CA PRO A 79 16.48 16.24 -0.79
C PRO A 79 15.09 16.79 -1.14
N ASN A 80 14.85 17.08 -2.42
CA ASN A 80 13.58 17.60 -2.90
C ASN A 80 12.63 16.45 -3.23
N PHE A 81 11.45 16.51 -2.64
CA PHE A 81 10.34 15.64 -2.97
C PHE A 81 10.04 15.68 -4.47
N ASN A 82 10.00 14.51 -5.11
CA ASN A 82 9.65 14.37 -6.51
C ASN A 82 8.78 13.13 -6.73
N VAL A 83 7.71 13.30 -7.52
CA VAL A 83 6.84 12.23 -7.96
C VAL A 83 6.98 12.11 -9.47
N LYS A 84 7.46 10.95 -9.92
CA LYS A 84 7.61 10.65 -11.34
C LYS A 84 7.04 9.27 -11.66
N PRO A 85 6.38 9.09 -12.82
CA PRO A 85 6.07 7.76 -13.31
C PRO A 85 7.35 6.93 -13.38
N LEU A 86 7.25 5.67 -12.99
CA LEU A 86 8.41 4.77 -12.97
C LEU A 86 8.75 4.35 -14.41
N ALA A 87 9.63 5.11 -15.05
CA ALA A 87 9.98 4.91 -16.47
C ALA A 87 10.91 3.70 -16.68
N GLU A 88 11.87 3.49 -15.79
CA GLU A 88 12.82 2.38 -15.83
C GLU A 88 12.80 1.63 -14.50
N LEU A 89 12.80 0.29 -14.56
CA LEU A 89 12.86 -0.55 -13.37
C LEU A 89 14.31 -0.83 -13.02
N THR A 90 14.65 -0.63 -11.76
CA THR A 90 15.93 -1.09 -11.21
C THR A 90 15.92 -2.61 -11.01
N PRO A 91 17.09 -3.27 -10.91
CA PRO A 91 17.16 -4.73 -10.80
C PRO A 91 16.28 -5.35 -9.70
N THR A 92 16.18 -4.70 -8.54
CA THR A 92 15.36 -5.19 -7.41
C THR A 92 13.86 -5.09 -7.69
N ILE A 93 13.42 -4.10 -8.46
CA ILE A 93 12.00 -3.88 -8.75
C ILE A 93 11.57 -4.44 -10.11
N GLN A 94 12.49 -5.00 -10.89
CA GLN A 94 12.24 -5.60 -12.20
C GLN A 94 11.06 -6.60 -12.24
N PRO A 95 10.83 -7.45 -11.22
CA PRO A 95 9.65 -8.33 -11.19
C PRO A 95 8.29 -7.60 -11.25
N LEU A 96 8.26 -6.28 -11.01
CA LEU A 96 7.05 -5.46 -11.06
C LEU A 96 6.72 -4.93 -12.47
N GLU A 97 7.48 -5.28 -13.52
CA GLU A 97 7.24 -4.82 -14.91
C GLU A 97 5.77 -4.99 -15.37
N PRO A 98 5.08 -6.12 -15.12
CA PRO A 98 3.68 -6.26 -15.53
C PRO A 98 2.73 -5.25 -14.88
N LEU A 99 3.15 -4.66 -13.75
CA LEU A 99 2.38 -3.70 -12.96
C LEU A 99 2.90 -2.28 -13.05
N LYS A 100 3.97 -2.01 -13.82
CA LYS A 100 4.64 -0.71 -13.93
C LYS A 100 3.67 0.44 -14.23
N HIS A 101 2.71 0.22 -15.13
CA HIS A 101 1.67 1.19 -15.50
C HIS A 101 0.68 1.52 -14.36
N LYS A 102 0.75 0.80 -13.24
CA LYS A 102 -0.07 1.00 -12.03
C LYS A 102 0.74 1.50 -10.84
N ILE A 103 2.05 1.71 -11.01
CA ILE A 103 2.98 2.01 -9.92
C ILE A 103 3.54 3.42 -10.12
N ASN A 104 3.44 4.24 -9.08
CA ASN A 104 4.18 5.50 -8.97
C ASN A 104 5.35 5.29 -8.01
N LEU A 105 6.52 5.80 -8.37
CA LEU A 105 7.66 5.86 -7.47
C LEU A 105 7.72 7.27 -6.86
N ILE A 106 7.76 7.31 -5.52
CA ILE A 106 7.90 8.54 -4.75
C ILE A 106 9.24 8.49 -4.04
N THR A 107 10.16 9.39 -4.39
CA THR A 107 11.52 9.52 -3.81
C THR A 107 11.69 10.87 -3.14
N GLY A 108 12.82 11.08 -2.46
CA GLY A 108 13.07 12.34 -1.73
C GLY A 108 12.19 12.51 -0.49
N MET A 109 11.59 11.41 0.00
CA MET A 109 10.94 11.37 1.33
C MET A 109 11.91 10.94 2.43
N ASP A 110 13.21 10.97 2.14
CA ASP A 110 14.24 10.68 3.13
C ASP A 110 14.26 11.77 4.20
N ARG A 111 14.50 11.32 5.43
CA ARG A 111 14.75 12.23 6.54
C ARG A 111 16.19 12.76 6.47
N THR A 112 16.43 13.90 7.11
CA THR A 112 17.79 14.30 7.49
C THR A 112 18.35 13.31 8.50
N PHE A 113 19.58 12.86 8.30
CA PHE A 113 20.29 12.14 9.33
C PHE A 113 20.50 13.02 10.58
N GLN A 114 20.21 12.50 11.77
CA GLN A 114 20.43 13.19 13.04
C GLN A 114 21.48 12.42 13.85
N GLN A 115 22.52 13.13 14.31
CA GLN A 115 23.55 12.55 15.17
C GLN A 115 23.01 12.31 16.58
N GLY A 116 23.47 11.24 17.24
CA GLY A 116 23.18 11.00 18.67
C GLY A 116 22.20 9.87 18.99
N THR A 117 21.74 9.11 17.99
CA THR A 117 20.89 7.93 18.24
C THR A 117 21.09 6.85 17.17
N ASP A 118 20.68 5.62 17.45
CA ASP A 118 20.83 4.47 16.54
C ASP A 118 20.00 4.62 15.25
N VAL A 119 20.54 4.14 14.13
CA VAL A 119 19.93 4.29 12.80
C VAL A 119 18.60 3.54 12.65
N HIS A 120 18.42 2.42 13.36
CA HIS A 120 17.20 1.61 13.33
C HIS A 120 16.04 2.31 14.02
N ALA A 121 16.33 3.05 15.08
CA ALA A 121 15.28 3.81 15.74
C ALA A 121 14.91 5.05 14.90
N GLN A 122 15.82 5.60 14.08
CA GLN A 122 15.55 6.81 13.28
C GLN A 122 14.83 6.52 11.98
N CYS A 123 15.01 5.33 11.41
CA CYS A 123 14.28 4.98 10.21
C CYS A 123 12.78 4.89 10.52
N ALA A 124 12.39 4.19 11.60
CA ALA A 124 10.99 3.83 11.85
C ALA A 124 10.14 5.00 12.36
N SER A 125 10.74 6.03 12.94
CA SER A 125 10.00 7.14 13.54
C SER A 125 9.11 7.84 12.50
N CYS A 126 9.63 8.23 11.34
CA CYS A 126 8.92 9.22 10.51
C CYS A 126 7.85 8.64 9.58
N TYR A 127 7.75 7.32 9.43
CA TYR A 127 6.83 6.70 8.48
C TYR A 127 5.36 6.97 8.87
N ARG A 128 4.64 7.66 7.99
CA ARG A 128 3.25 8.13 8.21
C ARG A 128 3.10 9.14 9.36
N SER A 129 4.18 9.80 9.76
CA SER A 129 4.07 11.03 10.52
C SER A 129 3.70 12.18 9.57
N SER A 130 2.85 13.10 10.00
CA SER A 130 2.49 14.32 9.24
C SER A 130 3.61 15.37 9.21
N ALA A 131 4.78 15.06 9.76
CA ALA A 131 5.94 15.93 9.76
C ALA A 131 6.43 16.14 8.31
N LYS A 132 6.49 17.39 7.88
CA LYS A 132 7.10 17.72 6.59
C LYS A 132 8.61 17.42 6.65
N PRO A 133 9.22 16.93 5.56
CA PRO A 133 10.67 16.72 5.49
C PRO A 133 11.45 17.95 5.99
N TYR A 134 12.47 17.74 6.82
CA TYR A 134 13.37 18.78 7.32
C TYR A 134 12.76 19.87 8.23
N THR A 135 11.47 19.78 8.61
CA THR A 135 10.81 20.86 9.39
C THR A 135 10.92 20.73 10.91
N VAL A 136 11.04 19.51 11.45
CA VAL A 136 11.18 19.27 12.89
C VAL A 136 12.67 19.22 13.25
N ALA A 137 13.20 20.35 13.73
CA ALA A 137 14.60 20.48 14.13
C ALA A 137 14.83 20.04 15.58
N GLY A 138 16.05 19.58 15.90
CA GLY A 138 16.50 19.31 17.26
C GLY A 138 15.91 18.05 17.93
N SER A 139 15.03 17.31 17.24
CA SER A 139 14.56 16.00 17.69
C SER A 139 15.33 14.90 16.99
N ALA A 140 15.79 13.92 17.75
CA ALA A 140 16.28 12.65 17.22
C ALA A 140 15.18 11.85 16.50
N TRP A 141 13.91 12.12 16.85
CA TRP A 141 12.69 11.53 16.28
C TRP A 141 11.78 12.65 15.72
N PRO A 142 11.99 13.11 14.47
CA PRO A 142 11.17 14.17 13.90
C PRO A 142 9.78 13.62 13.55
N LEU A 143 8.92 13.58 14.56
CA LEU A 143 7.55 13.07 14.56
C LEU A 143 6.56 14.23 14.67
N ASP A 144 5.44 14.09 13.97
CA ASP A 144 4.22 14.86 14.19
C ASP A 144 3.05 13.86 14.26
N ARG A 145 1.80 14.31 14.13
CA ARG A 145 0.62 13.45 14.16
C ARG A 145 0.78 12.28 13.18
N THR A 146 0.70 11.06 13.70
CA THR A 146 0.79 9.82 12.92
C THR A 146 -0.56 9.47 12.28
N LEU A 147 -0.55 8.73 11.18
CA LEU A 147 -1.79 8.40 10.43
C LEU A 147 -2.83 7.65 11.29
N ASP A 148 -2.42 6.87 12.29
CA ASP A 148 -3.31 6.22 13.25
C ASP A 148 -4.03 7.20 14.18
N HIS A 149 -3.54 8.44 14.34
CA HIS A 149 -4.24 9.53 15.03
C HIS A 149 -5.22 10.30 14.11
N VAL A 150 -5.30 9.96 12.83
CA VAL A 150 -6.22 10.58 11.84
C VAL A 150 -7.49 9.74 11.64
N VAL A 151 -7.51 8.51 12.15
CA VAL A 151 -8.65 7.57 12.07
C VAL A 151 -9.58 7.72 13.28
#